data_AF-A0A6J8BUZ9-F1
#
_entry.id   AF-A0A6J8BUZ9-F1
#
_cell.length_a   1.000
_cell.length_b   1.000
_cell.length_c   1.000
_cell.angle_alpha   90.00
_cell.angle_beta   90.00
_cell.angle_gamma   90.00
#
_symmetry.space_group_name_H-M   'P 1'
#
loop_
_entity.id
_entity.type
_entity.pdbx_description
1 polymer ?
#
loop_
_entity_poly.entity_id
_entity_poly.type
_entity_poly.pdbx_seq_one_letter_code
_entity_poly.pdbx_strand_id
1 'polypeptide(L)'
;MAFEMIDMSTKLKEGTVAHLIRAIKACNRLKEMKSIISFPKMNKDIKEWKIIVLTDASLGSICNGTGSTESHVIWIVDNDSNSCPISWQANNIKRVVRSTIAAEALSLQDGLESSFYHRRIIEDILGLKHQTIPIEAYIDNKSVVEAVYSTKLVDDKHLRIDIAATSQV
;
A
#
# COMPACT_ATOMS: atom_id res chain seq x y z
N MET A 1 -0.45 -7.85 13.26
CA MET A 1 -1.38 -6.94 13.95
C MET A 1 -2.21 -6.12 12.97
N ALA A 2 -1.65 -5.65 11.85
CA ALA A 2 -2.39 -4.87 10.84
C ALA A 2 -3.71 -5.53 10.40
N PHE A 3 -3.68 -6.81 9.98
CA PHE A 3 -4.89 -7.55 9.60
C PHE A 3 -5.93 -7.63 10.73
N GLU A 4 -5.51 -7.91 11.96
CA GLU A 4 -6.40 -8.00 13.12
C GLU A 4 -7.08 -6.65 13.41
N MET A 5 -6.36 -5.53 13.23
CA MET A 5 -6.96 -4.20 13.34
C MET A 5 -7.99 -3.93 12.24
N ILE A 6 -7.71 -4.33 11.00
CA ILE A 6 -8.65 -4.15 9.88
C ILE A 6 -9.91 -5.00 10.11
N ASP A 7 -9.77 -6.28 10.44
CA ASP A 7 -10.91 -7.16 10.75
C ASP A 7 -11.79 -6.55 11.84
N MET A 8 -11.17 -6.11 12.95
CA MET A 8 -11.88 -5.46 14.06
C MET A 8 -12.59 -4.17 13.65
N SER A 9 -12.00 -3.37 12.74
CA SER A 9 -12.62 -2.14 12.24
C SER A 9 -13.95 -2.40 11.50
N THR A 10 -14.11 -3.58 10.89
CA THR A 10 -15.35 -3.95 10.19
C THR A 10 -16.49 -4.32 11.14
N LYS A 11 -16.19 -4.63 12.41
CA LYS A 11 -17.16 -5.13 13.39
C LYS A 11 -17.87 -4.03 14.18
N LEU A 12 -17.65 -2.75 13.87
CA LEU A 12 -18.23 -1.62 14.63
C LEU A 12 -19.77 -1.65 14.70
N LYS A 13 -20.44 -2.11 13.64
CA LYS A 13 -21.92 -2.20 13.61
C LYS A 13 -22.47 -3.41 14.38
N GLU A 14 -21.68 -4.47 14.52
CA GLU A 14 -22.07 -5.76 15.11
C GLU A 14 -21.14 -6.12 16.29
N GLY A 15 -20.71 -5.10 17.04
CA GLY A 15 -19.75 -5.23 18.12
C GLY A 15 -20.30 -6.07 19.28
N THR A 16 -19.53 -7.06 19.74
CA THR A 16 -19.87 -7.88 20.91
C THR A 16 -18.82 -7.70 22.01
N VAL A 17 -19.13 -8.14 23.23
CA VAL A 17 -18.14 -8.16 24.33
C VAL A 17 -16.91 -9.01 23.94
N ALA A 18 -17.10 -10.10 23.18
CA ALA A 18 -16.01 -10.91 22.67
C ALA A 18 -15.09 -10.11 21.72
N HIS A 19 -15.66 -9.29 20.84
CA HIS A 19 -14.90 -8.38 19.98
C HIS A 19 -14.08 -7.37 20.81
N LEU A 20 -14.69 -6.76 21.84
CA LEU A 20 -13.97 -5.83 22.73
C LEU A 20 -12.79 -6.49 23.45
N ILE A 21 -12.99 -7.70 23.99
CA ILE A 21 -11.93 -8.46 24.67
C ILE A 21 -10.80 -8.77 23.69
N ARG A 22 -11.09 -9.10 22.43
CA ARG A 22 -10.09 -9.33 21.39
C ARG A 22 -9.27 -8.06 21.09
N ALA A 23 -9.94 -6.91 20.97
CA ALA A 23 -9.26 -5.62 20.77
C ALA A 23 -8.32 -5.29 21.93
N ILE A 24 -8.75 -5.48 23.19
CA ILE A 24 -7.92 -5.27 24.38
C ILE A 24 -6.68 -6.15 24.35
N LYS A 25 -6.82 -7.43 23.99
CA LYS A 25 -5.68 -8.37 23.85
C LYS A 25 -4.69 -7.90 22.78
N ALA A 26 -5.17 -7.41 21.64
CA ALA A 26 -4.32 -6.88 20.58
C ALA A 26 -3.56 -5.63 21.06
N CYS A 27 -4.22 -4.70 21.76
CA CYS A 27 -3.58 -3.51 22.34
C CYS A 27 -2.52 -3.85 23.39
N ASN A 28 -2.76 -4.86 24.23
CA ASN A 28 -1.78 -5.27 25.24
C ASN A 28 -0.54 -5.91 24.59
N ARG A 29 -0.72 -6.76 23.57
CA ARG A 29 0.40 -7.27 22.76
C ARG A 29 1.21 -6.16 22.11
N LEU A 30 0.54 -5.12 21.59
CA LEU A 30 1.22 -3.97 21.00
C LEU A 30 2.08 -3.22 22.04
N LYS A 31 1.59 -3.04 23.26
CA LYS A 31 2.34 -2.38 24.35
C LYS A 31 3.58 -3.18 24.78
N GLU A 32 3.53 -4.50 24.69
CA GLU A 32 4.65 -5.37 25.03
C GLU A 32 5.71 -5.42 23.91
N MET A 33 5.32 -5.15 22.65
CA MET A 33 6.22 -5.11 21.52
C MET A 33 7.04 -3.81 21.49
N LYS A 34 8.33 -3.92 21.79
CA LYS A 34 9.28 -2.82 21.54
C LYS A 34 9.55 -2.73 20.03
N SER A 35 8.96 -1.75 19.37
CA SER A 35 9.28 -1.40 17.97
C SER A 35 10.24 -0.20 17.93
N ILE A 36 11.34 -0.35 17.20
CA ILE A 36 12.29 0.75 16.93
C ILE A 36 12.25 1.00 15.43
N ILE A 37 11.99 2.25 15.04
CA ILE A 37 12.17 2.71 13.66
C ILE A 37 13.51 3.43 13.61
N SER A 38 14.40 2.95 12.75
CA SER A 38 15.71 3.54 12.53
C SER A 38 15.75 4.16 11.14
N PHE A 39 16.30 5.37 11.04
CA PHE A 39 16.53 6.05 9.79
C PHE A 39 18.03 6.03 9.51
N PRO A 40 18.52 5.23 8.55
CA PRO A 40 19.91 5.32 8.15
C PRO A 40 20.22 6.71 7.59
N LYS A 41 21.50 7.08 7.67
CA LYS A 41 21.97 8.29 7.00
C LYS A 41 21.97 8.03 5.50
N MET A 42 21.09 8.72 4.79
CA MET A 42 21.00 8.68 3.33
C MET A 42 22.21 9.34 2.68
N ASN A 43 22.55 8.91 1.46
CA ASN A 43 23.54 9.57 0.61
C ASN A 43 23.14 11.04 0.35
N LYS A 44 24.13 11.94 0.26
CA LYS A 44 23.95 13.37 0.01
C LYS A 44 23.43 13.67 -1.40
N ASP A 45 23.73 12.80 -2.36
CA ASP A 45 23.35 13.01 -3.76
C ASP A 45 21.88 12.62 -3.98
N ILE A 46 20.98 13.57 -3.72
CA ILE A 46 19.52 13.38 -3.79
C ILE A 46 19.04 12.91 -5.18
N LYS A 47 19.82 13.19 -6.24
CA LYS A 47 19.53 12.73 -7.61
C LYS A 47 19.51 11.20 -7.73
N GLU A 48 20.17 10.51 -6.80
CA GLU A 48 20.23 9.05 -6.77
C GLU A 48 19.17 8.43 -5.87
N TRP A 49 18.31 9.25 -5.25
CA TRP A 49 17.22 8.75 -4.43
C TRP A 49 16.08 8.26 -5.31
N LYS A 50 15.39 7.25 -4.82
CA LYS A 50 14.15 6.72 -5.41
C LYS A 50 13.13 6.42 -4.33
N ILE A 51 11.87 6.49 -4.70
CA ILE A 51 10.76 6.05 -3.85
C ILE A 51 10.35 4.66 -4.30
N ILE A 52 10.38 3.71 -3.39
CA ILE A 52 9.91 2.34 -3.62
C ILE A 52 8.57 2.17 -2.93
N VAL A 53 7.57 1.72 -3.69
CA VAL A 53 6.27 1.30 -3.14
C VAL A 53 6.09 -0.19 -3.32
N LEU A 54 5.81 -0.87 -2.21
CA LEU A 54 5.45 -2.28 -2.19
C LEU A 54 3.95 -2.35 -1.93
N THR A 55 3.20 -3.06 -2.77
CA THR A 55 1.75 -3.21 -2.62
C THR A 55 1.35 -4.68 -2.59
N ASP A 56 0.33 -5.01 -1.81
CA ASP A 56 -0.20 -6.36 -1.66
C ASP A 56 -1.69 -6.32 -1.31
N ALA A 57 -2.47 -7.25 -1.86
CA ALA A 57 -3.90 -7.36 -1.61
C ALA A 57 -4.35 -8.80 -1.33
N SER A 58 -5.38 -8.94 -0.49
CA SER A 58 -5.99 -10.24 -0.17
C SER A 58 -7.49 -10.23 -0.42
N LEU A 59 -7.91 -11.03 -1.41
CA LEU A 59 -9.31 -11.17 -1.83
C LEU A 59 -10.13 -11.93 -0.78
N GLY A 60 -11.26 -11.37 -0.36
CA GLY A 60 -12.21 -12.07 0.52
C GLY A 60 -11.68 -12.36 1.92
N SER A 61 -10.66 -11.62 2.37
CA SER A 61 -9.98 -11.88 3.65
C SER A 61 -10.79 -11.44 4.88
N ILE A 62 -11.82 -10.59 4.70
CA ILE A 62 -12.64 -10.02 5.79
C ILE A 62 -14.14 -10.07 5.46
N CYS A 63 -14.98 -9.72 6.45
CA CYS A 63 -16.45 -9.70 6.31
C CYS A 63 -17.03 -11.04 5.79
N ASN A 64 -16.60 -12.17 6.36
CA ASN A 64 -17.05 -13.51 5.98
C ASN A 64 -16.87 -13.83 4.47
N GLY A 65 -15.76 -13.37 3.87
CA GLY A 65 -15.45 -13.64 2.46
C GLY A 65 -15.90 -12.57 1.48
N THR A 66 -16.58 -11.51 1.95
CA THR A 66 -17.15 -10.48 1.07
C THR A 66 -16.27 -9.25 0.92
N GLY A 67 -15.44 -8.94 1.92
CA GLY A 67 -14.52 -7.80 1.91
C GLY A 67 -13.08 -8.26 1.64
N SER A 68 -12.30 -7.38 1.03
CA SER A 68 -10.90 -7.65 0.66
C SER A 68 -10.00 -6.64 1.33
N THR A 69 -8.76 -7.00 1.63
CA THR A 69 -7.79 -6.09 2.24
C THR A 69 -6.74 -5.66 1.23
N GLU A 70 -6.25 -4.45 1.39
CA GLU A 70 -5.13 -3.89 0.62
C GLU A 70 -4.10 -3.33 1.60
N SER A 71 -2.85 -3.29 1.16
CA SER A 71 -1.79 -2.66 1.93
C SER A 71 -0.69 -2.15 1.02
N HIS A 72 -0.01 -1.11 1.49
CA HIS A 72 1.19 -0.61 0.85
C HIS A 72 2.21 -0.12 1.87
N VAL A 73 3.48 -0.19 1.49
CA VAL A 73 4.60 0.37 2.24
C VAL A 73 5.46 1.19 1.30
N ILE A 74 5.77 2.42 1.69
CA ILE A 74 6.55 3.38 0.93
C ILE A 74 7.89 3.60 1.61
N TRP A 75 8.95 3.47 0.82
CA TRP A 75 10.34 3.66 1.22
C TRP A 75 10.98 4.76 0.38
N ILE A 76 11.89 5.53 0.98
CA ILE A 76 12.94 6.24 0.23
C ILE A 76 14.17 5.32 0.27
N VAL A 77 14.83 5.18 -0.88
CA VAL A 77 16.04 4.37 -1.03
C VAL A 77 17.08 5.17 -1.80
N ASP A 78 18.36 5.10 -1.40
CA ASP A 78 19.49 5.62 -2.19
C ASP A 78 20.18 4.51 -2.99
N ASN A 79 21.16 4.90 -3.80
CA ASN A 79 21.95 3.99 -4.61
C ASN A 79 22.85 3.05 -3.77
N ASP A 80 23.16 3.44 -2.53
CA ASP A 80 23.93 2.64 -1.57
C ASP A 80 23.05 1.60 -0.83
N SER A 81 21.78 1.45 -1.25
CA SER A 81 20.80 0.56 -0.64
C SER A 81 20.45 0.92 0.82
N ASN A 82 20.72 2.14 1.26
CA ASN A 82 20.12 2.65 2.50
C ASN A 82 18.64 2.92 2.23
N SER A 83 17.78 2.45 3.12
CA SER A 83 16.33 2.58 2.97
C SER A 83 15.68 3.12 4.25
N CYS A 84 14.74 4.03 4.05
CA CYS A 84 13.96 4.66 5.11
C CYS A 84 12.47 4.42 4.86
N PRO A 85 11.74 3.73 5.76
CA PRO A 85 10.30 3.61 5.64
C PRO A 85 9.64 4.95 5.98
N ILE A 86 8.79 5.46 5.10
CA ILE A 86 8.15 6.78 5.25
C ILE A 86 6.71 6.63 5.69
N SER A 87 6.01 5.69 5.06
CA SER A 87 4.59 5.50 5.27
C SER A 87 4.23 4.06 4.99
N TRP A 88 3.26 3.55 5.76
CA TRP A 88 2.65 2.26 5.51
C TRP A 88 1.18 2.36 5.86
N GLN A 89 0.36 1.64 5.11
CA GLN A 89 -1.07 1.60 5.32
C GLN A 89 -1.59 0.20 5.05
N ALA A 90 -2.62 -0.19 5.78
CA ALA A 90 -3.35 -1.42 5.55
C ALA A 90 -4.83 -1.15 5.82
N ASN A 91 -5.67 -1.36 4.80
CA ASN A 91 -7.08 -1.00 4.80
C ASN A 91 -7.97 -2.12 4.25
N ASN A 92 -9.28 -1.94 4.39
CA ASN A 92 -10.27 -2.65 3.59
C ASN A 92 -10.42 -1.93 2.23
N ILE A 93 -10.45 -2.71 1.16
CA ILE A 93 -10.72 -2.21 -0.19
C ILE A 93 -12.12 -1.57 -0.19
N LYS A 94 -12.20 -0.32 -0.68
CA LYS A 94 -13.42 0.51 -0.63
C LYS A 94 -14.63 -0.11 -1.34
N ARG A 95 -14.40 -1.02 -2.29
CA ARG A 95 -15.43 -1.70 -3.08
C ARG A 95 -15.24 -3.21 -3.09
N VAL A 96 -16.34 -3.94 -3.30
CA VAL A 96 -16.28 -5.40 -3.47
C VAL A 96 -15.64 -5.72 -4.82
N VAL A 97 -14.51 -6.41 -4.76
CA VAL A 97 -13.78 -6.93 -5.93
C VAL A 97 -14.10 -8.41 -6.13
N ARG A 98 -14.11 -8.86 -7.39
CA ARG A 98 -14.49 -10.23 -7.77
C ARG A 98 -13.30 -11.11 -8.17
N SER A 99 -12.10 -10.54 -8.21
CA SER A 99 -10.88 -11.24 -8.60
C SER A 99 -9.67 -10.68 -7.84
N THR A 100 -8.65 -11.53 -7.64
CA THR A 100 -7.40 -11.12 -7.01
C THR A 100 -6.70 -10.06 -7.83
N ILE A 101 -6.70 -10.17 -9.16
CA ILE A 101 -6.10 -9.17 -10.05
C ILE A 101 -6.71 -7.78 -9.83
N ALA A 102 -8.04 -7.70 -9.64
CA ALA A 102 -8.70 -6.42 -9.36
C ALA A 102 -8.37 -5.89 -7.95
N ALA A 103 -8.23 -6.77 -6.96
CA ALA A 103 -7.81 -6.37 -5.62
C ALA A 103 -6.38 -5.78 -5.64
N GLU A 104 -5.46 -6.47 -6.31
CA GLU A 104 -4.06 -6.05 -6.45
C GLU A 104 -3.91 -4.77 -7.26
N ALA A 105 -4.65 -4.63 -8.36
CA ALA A 105 -4.63 -3.41 -9.17
C ALA A 105 -5.11 -2.18 -8.39
N LEU A 106 -6.14 -2.32 -7.56
CA LEU A 106 -6.58 -1.25 -6.66
C LEU A 106 -5.54 -0.92 -5.60
N SER A 107 -4.94 -1.94 -4.97
CA SER A 107 -3.87 -1.72 -3.99
C SER A 107 -2.67 -1.02 -4.60
N LEU A 108 -2.32 -1.35 -5.84
CA LEU A 108 -1.28 -0.68 -6.61
C LEU A 108 -1.64 0.78 -6.88
N GLN A 109 -2.87 1.06 -7.31
CA GLN A 109 -3.34 2.42 -7.56
C GLN A 109 -3.25 3.28 -6.28
N ASP A 110 -3.83 2.81 -5.17
CA ASP A 110 -3.80 3.54 -3.89
C ASP A 110 -2.34 3.72 -3.39
N GLY A 111 -1.46 2.73 -3.60
CA GLY A 111 -0.04 2.83 -3.28
C GLY A 111 0.72 3.85 -4.14
N LEU A 112 0.44 3.92 -5.44
CA LEU A 112 1.02 4.91 -6.36
C LEU A 112 0.54 6.32 -6.04
N GLU A 113 -0.76 6.52 -5.81
CA GLU A 113 -1.32 7.81 -5.40
C GLU A 113 -0.66 8.35 -4.12
N SER A 114 -0.54 7.47 -3.11
CA SER A 114 0.18 7.77 -1.88
C SER A 114 1.65 8.11 -2.17
N SER A 115 2.32 7.38 -3.07
CA SER A 115 3.72 7.64 -3.44
C SER A 115 3.91 8.99 -4.14
N PHE A 116 2.97 9.42 -4.99
CA PHE A 116 2.98 10.76 -5.60
C PHE A 116 2.86 11.86 -4.57
N TYR A 117 1.96 11.68 -3.61
CA TYR A 117 1.78 12.62 -2.51
C TYR A 117 3.07 12.76 -1.68
N HIS A 118 3.67 11.64 -1.28
CA HIS A 118 4.92 11.67 -0.51
C HIS A 118 6.08 12.25 -1.31
N ARG A 119 6.22 11.88 -2.59
CA ARG A 119 7.22 12.48 -3.49
C ARG A 119 7.11 13.99 -3.49
N ARG A 120 5.89 14.51 -3.65
CA ARG A 120 5.66 15.96 -3.69
C ARG A 120 6.11 16.65 -2.40
N ILE A 121 5.75 16.07 -1.26
CA ILE A 121 6.18 16.59 0.05
C ILE A 121 7.71 16.61 0.16
N ILE A 122 8.38 15.52 -0.22
CA ILE A 122 9.83 15.41 -0.13
C ILE A 122 10.51 16.43 -1.07
N GLU A 123 10.04 16.54 -2.31
CA GLU A 123 10.54 17.51 -3.28
C GLU A 123 10.38 18.94 -2.77
N ASP A 124 9.22 19.27 -2.19
CA ASP A 124 8.94 20.60 -1.63
C ASP A 124 9.82 20.91 -0.41
N ILE A 125 10.03 19.95 0.49
CA ILE A 125 10.90 20.10 1.67
C ILE A 125 12.36 20.32 1.25
N LEU A 126 12.81 19.62 0.20
CA LEU A 126 14.20 19.68 -0.28
C LEU A 126 14.43 20.79 -1.32
N GLY A 127 13.39 21.54 -1.72
CA GLY A 127 13.47 22.58 -2.73
C GLY A 127 13.82 22.05 -4.13
N LEU A 128 13.43 20.81 -4.43
CA LEU A 128 13.67 20.17 -5.73
C LEU A 128 12.60 20.58 -6.75
N LYS A 129 12.93 20.41 -8.02
CA LYS A 129 11.94 20.53 -9.09
C LYS A 129 10.96 19.36 -9.02
N HIS A 130 9.78 19.57 -9.57
CA HIS A 130 8.78 18.51 -9.62
C HIS A 130 9.26 17.32 -10.47
N GLN A 131 8.97 16.10 -10.02
CA GLN A 131 9.31 14.84 -10.70
C GLN A 131 10.82 14.57 -10.79
N THR A 132 11.58 15.04 -9.80
CA THR A 132 13.02 14.77 -9.71
C THR A 132 13.29 13.37 -9.17
N ILE A 133 12.45 12.89 -8.24
CA ILE A 133 12.65 11.58 -7.60
C ILE A 133 11.81 10.52 -8.33
N PRO A 134 12.44 9.48 -8.91
CA PRO A 134 11.71 8.37 -9.53
C PRO A 134 10.92 7.56 -8.51
N ILE A 135 9.78 7.00 -8.95
CA ILE A 135 8.95 6.08 -8.17
C ILE A 135 9.00 4.71 -8.85
N GLU A 136 9.28 3.67 -8.08
CA GLU A 136 9.27 2.28 -8.50
C GLU A 136 8.23 1.51 -7.68
N ALA A 137 7.28 0.85 -8.36
CA ALA A 137 6.28 0.01 -7.72
C ALA A 137 6.63 -1.47 -7.89
N TYR A 138 6.49 -2.23 -6.80
CA TYR A 138 6.70 -3.67 -6.78
C TYR A 138 5.44 -4.39 -6.29
N ILE A 139 5.10 -5.45 -7.02
CA ILE A 139 3.90 -6.26 -6.83
C ILE A 139 4.33 -7.71 -7.06
N ASP A 140 3.77 -8.66 -6.31
CA ASP A 140 4.02 -10.08 -6.48
C ASP A 140 3.16 -10.71 -7.60
N ASN A 141 2.06 -10.06 -7.98
CA ASN A 141 1.12 -10.55 -8.97
C ASN A 141 1.56 -10.23 -10.41
N LYS A 142 2.14 -11.24 -11.07
CA LYS A 142 2.54 -11.17 -12.49
C LYS A 142 1.39 -10.77 -13.44
N SER A 143 0.16 -11.18 -13.14
CA SER A 143 -0.99 -10.90 -14.00
C SER A 143 -1.32 -9.41 -14.03
N VAL A 144 -1.13 -8.70 -12.91
CA VAL A 144 -1.30 -7.23 -12.84
C VAL A 144 -0.21 -6.55 -13.66
N VAL A 145 1.04 -6.97 -13.49
CA VAL A 145 2.18 -6.44 -14.25
C VAL A 145 1.95 -6.61 -15.75
N GLU A 146 1.58 -7.82 -16.18
CA GLU A 146 1.27 -8.10 -17.59
C GLU A 146 0.10 -7.24 -18.08
N ALA A 147 -0.93 -7.03 -17.27
CA ALA A 147 -2.08 -6.23 -17.64
C ALA A 147 -1.76 -4.72 -17.78
N VAL A 148 -0.85 -4.18 -16.96
CA VAL A 148 -0.36 -2.79 -17.05
C VAL A 148 0.48 -2.57 -18.31
N TYR A 149 1.33 -3.52 -18.68
CA TYR A 149 2.18 -3.41 -19.88
C TYR A 149 1.51 -3.90 -21.18
N SER A 150 0.35 -4.54 -21.09
CA SER A 150 -0.36 -5.12 -22.24
C SER A 150 -1.32 -4.11 -22.88
N THR A 151 -1.36 -4.10 -24.21
CA THR A 151 -2.36 -3.37 -24.99
C THR A 151 -3.70 -4.12 -25.14
N LYS A 152 -3.78 -5.37 -24.67
CA LYS A 152 -5.01 -6.15 -24.71
C LYS A 152 -5.97 -5.67 -23.62
N LEU A 153 -7.19 -5.35 -24.03
CA LEU A 153 -8.26 -4.94 -23.13
C LEU A 153 -8.61 -6.09 -22.17
N VAL A 154 -8.67 -5.78 -20.88
CA VAL A 154 -9.18 -6.69 -19.86
C VAL A 154 -10.71 -6.74 -19.94
N ASP A 155 -11.32 -7.93 -19.79
CA ASP A 155 -12.77 -8.10 -19.95
C ASP A 155 -13.57 -7.29 -18.90
N ASP A 156 -13.07 -7.23 -17.67
CA ASP A 156 -13.70 -6.44 -16.60
C ASP A 156 -13.55 -4.93 -16.88
N LYS A 157 -14.70 -4.23 -16.96
CA LYS A 157 -14.76 -2.79 -17.26
C LYS A 157 -14.14 -1.93 -16.17
N HIS A 158 -14.26 -2.32 -14.90
CA HIS A 158 -13.68 -1.57 -13.79
C HIS A 158 -12.18 -1.77 -13.73
N LEU A 159 -11.72 -3.01 -13.89
CA LEU A 159 -10.29 -3.31 -13.91
C LEU A 159 -9.56 -2.57 -15.05
N ARG A 160 -10.22 -2.36 -16.19
CA ARG A 160 -9.67 -1.51 -17.27
C ARG A 160 -9.42 -0.06 -16.82
N ILE A 161 -10.31 0.50 -16.01
CA ILE A 161 -10.17 1.88 -15.51
C ILE A 161 -8.99 1.93 -14.53
N ASP A 162 -8.93 0.97 -13.60
CA ASP A 162 -7.86 0.90 -12.59
C ASP A 162 -6.48 0.76 -13.27
N ILE A 163 -6.35 -0.15 -14.24
CA ILE A 163 -5.11 -0.35 -15.01
C ILE A 163 -4.76 0.89 -15.84
N ALA A 164 -5.73 1.54 -16.47
CA ALA A 164 -5.49 2.75 -17.25
C ALA A 164 -4.97 3.90 -16.37
N ALA A 165 -5.49 4.02 -15.14
CA ALA A 165 -5.00 5.00 -14.17
C ALA A 165 -3.55 4.71 -13.75
N THR A 166 -3.18 3.44 -13.59
CA THR A 166 -1.79 3.04 -13.32
C THR A 166 -0.86 3.24 -14.52
N SER A 167 -1.34 3.05 -15.75
CA SER A 167 -0.50 3.05 -16.96
C SER A 167 -0.21 4.45 -17.52
N GLN A 168 -0.95 5.47 -17.09
CA GLN A 168 -0.73 6.88 -17.48
C GLN A 168 0.38 7.57 -16.67
N VAL A 169 1.07 6.81 -15.82
CA VAL A 169 2.00 7.25 -14.79
C VAL A 169 3.40 6.76 -15.14
#